data_AF-A0A1H6RWF5-F1
#
_entry.id   AF-A0A1H6RWF5-F1
#
_cell.length_a   1.000
_cell.length_b   1.000
_cell.length_c   1.000
_cell.angle_alpha   90.00
_cell.angle_beta   90.00
_cell.angle_gamma   90.00
#
_symmetry.space_group_name_H-M   'P 1'
#
loop_
_entity.id
_entity.type
_entity.pdbx_description
1 polymer ?
#
loop_
_entity_poly.entity_id
_entity_poly.type
_entity_poly.pdbx_seq_one_letter_code
_entity_poly.pdbx_strand_id
1 'polypeptide(L)'
;MAALSPPDLLLALRGARYGELQGFLDAVQARFERRGMGEDELRAAYAPFLRPDPALEKAFGGWRAAYPDSYPAYAAYATWLFGRAQALRGTLPVTQLSDLRWRGTLSCVQQLEGFAAHAVTLRAQAAGANPLSAWLLLGRARNLVGCTLSLEDLLQERYPEWFARPLAQNPASLELRQVMLDHLRPEWGGSDEQMFAFVRQQEAALGLGDAHRLWADYHARAAHHALHFLGDQVTGVERARLAAELYEPHAEILFVALTRAVGADAERQEALERFLSVAEHDPELRPSEPFFWALYNSDHFLAPLLGRVLPLLAGWAVAGQHAAAVALGRLSLLNRHWHLPDPAPLLRRAREEGSVEAAETLVALQEEGLGLRAAVTDNRFKRVDILQAAELGSAEMSWRVYRDFARYREQFGLSEADQLRSLLRSADAGHNEARYTLAQELRAGHLEVGEDGVLRSIDARPLQRSLDYARYLLERAATEEHAPSMRTLRLARDADWRSETARRRRPGAFWGA
;
A
#
# COMPACT_ATOMS: atom_id res chain seq x y z
N MET A 1 28.02 21.53 -15.77
CA MET A 1 28.16 20.48 -14.73
C MET A 1 27.43 19.25 -15.25
N ALA A 2 28.11 18.10 -15.35
CA ALA A 2 27.50 16.87 -15.84
C ALA A 2 26.43 16.39 -14.84
N ALA A 3 25.22 16.10 -15.34
CA ALA A 3 24.20 15.44 -14.54
C ALA A 3 24.72 14.06 -14.15
N LEU A 4 24.79 13.76 -12.86
CA LEU A 4 25.08 12.41 -12.38
C LEU A 4 23.96 11.51 -12.88
N SER A 5 24.26 10.58 -13.78
CA SER A 5 23.30 9.54 -14.15
C SER A 5 22.96 8.72 -12.91
N PRO A 6 21.69 8.62 -12.49
CA PRO A 6 21.33 7.89 -11.28
C PRO A 6 21.66 6.40 -11.46
N PRO A 7 22.42 5.78 -10.55
CA PRO A 7 22.58 4.33 -10.55
C PRO A 7 21.24 3.67 -10.22
N ASP A 8 21.03 2.44 -10.65
CA ASP A 8 19.92 1.63 -10.12
C ASP A 8 20.19 1.35 -8.63
N LEU A 9 19.58 2.15 -7.76
CA LEU A 9 19.83 2.18 -6.32
C LEU A 9 19.51 0.84 -5.66
N LEU A 10 18.46 0.15 -6.11
CA LEU A 10 18.10 -1.15 -5.52
C LEU A 10 19.05 -2.25 -6.00
N LEU A 11 19.51 -2.20 -7.25
CA LEU A 11 20.53 -3.12 -7.73
C LEU A 11 21.87 -2.92 -6.99
N ALA A 12 22.27 -1.67 -6.76
CA ALA A 12 23.46 -1.35 -5.97
C ALA A 12 23.34 -1.84 -4.52
N LEU A 13 22.15 -1.68 -3.90
CA LEU A 13 21.87 -2.16 -2.54
C LEU A 13 21.98 -3.69 -2.45
N ARG A 14 21.30 -4.41 -3.35
CA ARG A 14 21.32 -5.88 -3.42
C ARG A 14 22.72 -6.43 -3.70
N GLY A 15 23.48 -5.74 -4.54
CA GLY A 15 24.86 -6.10 -4.90
C GLY A 15 25.92 -5.69 -3.88
N ALA A 16 25.54 -5.21 -2.70
CA ALA A 16 26.44 -4.71 -1.66
C ALA A 16 27.41 -3.59 -2.14
N ARG A 17 27.01 -2.83 -3.16
CA ARG A 17 27.79 -1.70 -3.71
C ARG A 17 27.53 -0.43 -2.90
N TYR A 18 27.74 -0.52 -1.60
CA TYR A 18 27.37 0.50 -0.62
C TYR A 18 28.09 1.84 -0.83
N GLY A 19 29.34 1.83 -1.29
CA GLY A 19 30.09 3.06 -1.57
C GLY A 19 29.50 3.88 -2.72
N GLU A 20 28.96 3.23 -3.76
CA GLU A 20 28.27 3.91 -4.86
C GLU A 20 26.98 4.59 -4.38
N LEU A 21 26.19 3.87 -3.56
CA LEU A 21 24.99 4.41 -2.93
C LEU A 21 25.28 5.60 -2.03
N GLN A 22 26.29 5.46 -1.18
CA GLN A 22 26.71 6.49 -0.24
C GLN A 22 27.07 7.77 -0.99
N GLY A 23 27.99 7.67 -1.96
CA GLY A 23 28.49 8.81 -2.71
C GLY A 23 27.40 9.53 -3.50
N PHE A 24 26.49 8.77 -4.12
CA PHE A 24 25.37 9.36 -4.87
C PHE A 24 24.40 10.10 -3.95
N LEU A 25 23.93 9.48 -2.87
CA LEU A 25 22.91 10.07 -2.00
C LEU A 25 23.47 11.21 -1.13
N ASP A 26 24.74 11.15 -0.72
CA ASP A 26 25.41 12.29 -0.10
C ASP A 26 25.51 13.48 -1.06
N ALA A 27 25.82 13.24 -2.33
CA ALA A 27 25.86 14.30 -3.34
C ALA A 27 24.48 14.92 -3.58
N VAL A 28 23.43 14.10 -3.61
CA VAL A 28 22.02 14.55 -3.67
C VAL A 28 21.70 15.44 -2.46
N GLN A 29 21.93 14.95 -1.24
CA GLN A 29 21.66 15.72 -0.01
C GLN A 29 22.44 17.03 0.02
N ALA A 30 23.73 17.02 -0.33
CA ALA A 30 24.56 18.21 -0.37
C ALA A 30 24.15 19.21 -1.48
N ARG A 31 23.55 18.74 -2.58
CA ARG A 31 22.98 19.61 -3.62
C ARG A 31 21.69 20.26 -3.13
N PHE A 32 20.84 19.51 -2.42
CA PHE A 32 19.62 20.04 -1.81
C PHE A 32 19.92 21.10 -0.74
N GLU A 33 20.85 20.83 0.17
CA GLU A 33 21.23 21.78 1.23
C GLU A 33 21.83 23.10 0.67
N ARG A 34 22.50 23.02 -0.48
CA ARG A 34 22.99 24.20 -1.22
C ARG A 34 21.93 24.85 -2.13
N ARG A 35 20.67 24.42 -2.03
CA ARG A 35 19.54 24.88 -2.85
C ARG A 35 19.74 24.71 -4.36
N GLY A 36 20.57 23.73 -4.75
CA GLY A 36 20.83 23.39 -6.15
C GLY A 36 19.84 22.39 -6.75
N MET A 37 18.87 21.91 -5.97
CA MET A 37 17.77 21.05 -6.38
C MET A 37 16.55 21.30 -5.48
N GLY A 38 15.35 21.02 -6.00
CA GLY A 38 14.09 21.16 -5.26
C GLY A 38 13.71 19.94 -4.43
N GLU A 39 12.60 20.06 -3.69
CA GLU A 39 12.03 19.00 -2.84
C GLU A 39 11.60 17.78 -3.67
N ASP A 40 11.00 18.01 -4.84
CA ASP A 40 10.57 16.92 -5.73
C ASP A 40 11.73 16.07 -6.23
N GLU A 41 12.86 16.67 -6.61
CA GLU A 41 14.06 15.92 -7.00
C GLU A 41 14.63 15.12 -5.81
N LEU A 42 14.60 15.69 -4.60
CA LEU A 42 15.07 15.01 -3.38
C LEU A 42 14.18 13.81 -3.05
N ARG A 43 12.85 13.97 -3.11
CA ARG A 43 11.87 12.90 -2.94
C ARG A 43 12.07 11.80 -3.97
N ALA A 44 12.24 12.16 -5.25
CA ALA A 44 12.48 11.22 -6.33
C ALA A 44 13.74 10.38 -6.11
N ALA A 45 14.81 10.97 -5.54
CA ALA A 45 16.05 10.24 -5.25
C ALA A 45 15.90 9.13 -4.19
N TYR A 46 14.97 9.28 -3.24
CA TYR A 46 14.70 8.25 -2.23
C TYR A 46 13.52 7.32 -2.58
N ALA A 47 12.67 7.70 -3.55
CA ALA A 47 11.48 6.95 -3.94
C ALA A 47 11.72 5.46 -4.26
N PRO A 48 12.85 5.03 -4.88
CA PRO A 48 13.11 3.62 -5.12
C PRO A 48 13.12 2.76 -3.85
N PHE A 49 13.44 3.32 -2.69
CA PHE A 49 13.48 2.58 -1.43
C PHE A 49 12.09 2.35 -0.82
N LEU A 50 11.02 2.97 -1.32
CA LEU A 50 9.64 2.70 -0.87
C LEU A 50 9.15 1.29 -1.19
N ARG A 51 9.90 0.50 -1.97
CA ARG A 51 9.50 -0.86 -2.35
C ARG A 51 9.50 -1.80 -1.13
N PRO A 52 8.37 -2.41 -0.75
CA PRO A 52 8.22 -3.18 0.48
C PRO A 52 8.80 -4.61 0.40
N ASP A 53 9.90 -4.82 -0.34
CA ASP A 53 10.54 -6.13 -0.52
C ASP A 53 11.24 -6.59 0.77
N PRO A 54 10.77 -7.66 1.46
CA PRO A 54 11.40 -8.16 2.68
C PRO A 54 12.86 -8.57 2.48
N ALA A 55 13.25 -9.00 1.27
CA ALA A 55 14.61 -9.46 1.00
C ALA A 55 15.66 -8.34 1.12
N LEU A 56 15.24 -7.08 1.10
CA LEU A 56 16.12 -5.92 1.23
C LEU A 56 16.60 -5.67 2.66
N GLU A 57 15.93 -6.22 3.69
CA GLU A 57 16.25 -5.95 5.10
C GLU A 57 17.73 -6.22 5.43
N LYS A 58 18.22 -7.40 5.02
CA LYS A 58 19.62 -7.79 5.22
C LYS A 58 20.59 -6.87 4.46
N ALA A 59 20.22 -6.43 3.27
CA ALA A 59 21.06 -5.55 2.45
C ALA A 59 21.18 -4.15 3.07
N PHE A 60 20.09 -3.60 3.63
CA PHE A 60 20.12 -2.37 4.41
C PHE A 60 20.94 -2.50 5.69
N GLY A 61 20.80 -3.63 6.41
CA GLY A 61 21.63 -3.93 7.58
C GLY A 61 23.12 -3.92 7.24
N GLY A 62 23.51 -4.54 6.12
CA GLY A 62 24.88 -4.53 5.61
C GLY A 62 25.39 -3.12 5.26
N TRP A 63 24.58 -2.30 4.59
CA TRP A 63 24.95 -0.92 4.25
C TRP A 63 25.21 -0.09 5.51
N ARG A 64 24.31 -0.15 6.49
CA ARG A 64 24.47 0.57 7.76
C ARG A 64 25.64 0.08 8.60
N ALA A 65 25.95 -1.22 8.58
CA ALA A 65 27.13 -1.74 9.25
C ALA A 65 28.43 -1.22 8.64
N ALA A 66 28.47 -1.05 7.31
CA ALA A 66 29.61 -0.48 6.60
C ALA A 66 29.74 1.05 6.78
N TYR A 67 28.62 1.75 6.97
CA TYR A 67 28.56 3.21 7.13
C TYR A 67 27.70 3.59 8.36
N PRO A 68 28.20 3.38 9.59
CA PRO A 68 27.41 3.52 10.82
C PRO A 68 26.93 4.94 11.11
N ASP A 69 27.59 5.96 10.57
CA ASP A 69 27.28 7.39 10.77
C ASP A 69 26.65 8.05 9.52
N SER A 70 26.18 7.24 8.56
CA SER A 70 25.67 7.76 7.29
C SER A 70 24.19 8.16 7.36
N TYR A 71 23.91 9.47 7.24
CA TYR A 71 22.57 9.99 7.01
C TYR A 71 21.76 9.24 5.92
N PRO A 72 22.25 9.12 4.66
CA PRO A 72 21.44 8.52 3.59
C PRO A 72 21.11 7.05 3.82
N ALA A 73 22.01 6.28 4.44
CA ALA A 73 21.75 4.88 4.81
C ALA A 73 20.55 4.73 5.77
N TYR A 74 20.46 5.57 6.80
CA TYR A 74 19.33 5.54 7.74
C TYR A 74 18.05 6.10 7.13
N ALA A 75 18.14 7.19 6.37
CA ALA A 75 16.98 7.77 5.67
C ALA A 75 16.40 6.78 4.66
N ALA A 76 17.23 6.12 3.84
CA ALA A 76 16.79 5.10 2.89
C ALA A 76 16.16 3.88 3.59
N TYR A 77 16.72 3.43 4.71
CA TYR A 77 16.13 2.33 5.47
C TYR A 77 14.78 2.70 6.11
N ALA A 78 14.65 3.92 6.63
CA ALA A 78 13.38 4.45 7.13
C ALA A 78 12.34 4.55 6.00
N THR A 79 12.73 4.95 4.79
CA THR A 79 11.87 4.93 3.59
C THR A 79 11.39 3.52 3.25
N TRP A 80 12.26 2.51 3.34
CA TRP A 80 11.85 1.11 3.15
C TRP A 80 10.88 0.64 4.23
N LEU A 81 11.15 0.95 5.51
CA LEU A 81 10.24 0.63 6.60
C LEU A 81 8.88 1.32 6.43
N PHE A 82 8.85 2.53 5.90
CA PHE A 82 7.60 3.21 5.54
C PHE A 82 6.81 2.43 4.48
N GLY A 83 7.48 2.03 3.38
CA GLY A 83 6.88 1.18 2.37
C GLY A 83 6.34 -0.14 2.93
N ARG A 84 7.12 -0.80 3.81
CA ARG A 84 6.70 -2.02 4.53
C ARG A 84 5.47 -1.78 5.39
N ALA A 85 5.44 -0.69 6.16
CA ALA A 85 4.32 -0.32 7.01
C ALA A 85 3.07 -0.03 6.18
N GLN A 86 3.19 0.69 5.06
CA GLN A 86 2.08 0.94 4.13
C GLN A 86 1.53 -0.37 3.55
N ALA A 87 2.40 -1.28 3.11
CA ALA A 87 1.99 -2.57 2.55
C ALA A 87 1.26 -3.45 3.58
N LEU A 88 1.72 -3.45 4.84
CA LEU A 88 1.05 -4.17 5.93
C LEU A 88 -0.27 -3.52 6.35
N ARG A 89 -0.31 -2.18 6.38
CA ARG A 89 -1.49 -1.39 6.72
C ARG A 89 -2.58 -1.53 5.67
N GLY A 90 -2.21 -1.62 4.39
CA GLY A 90 -3.12 -1.63 3.25
C GLY A 90 -4.04 -0.40 3.22
N THR A 91 -5.14 -0.53 2.49
CA THR A 91 -6.15 0.53 2.30
C THR A 91 -7.36 0.39 3.24
N LEU A 92 -7.44 -0.69 4.02
CA LEU A 92 -8.55 -0.97 4.91
C LEU A 92 -8.55 -0.04 6.15
N PRO A 93 -9.70 0.27 6.75
CA PRO A 93 -9.75 0.90 8.08
C PRO A 93 -9.01 0.08 9.15
N VAL A 94 -8.48 0.72 10.21
CA VAL A 94 -7.74 0.02 11.31
C VAL A 94 -8.62 -1.05 11.95
N THR A 95 -9.92 -0.77 12.11
CA THR A 95 -10.92 -1.70 12.65
C THR A 95 -11.10 -2.98 11.82
N GLN A 96 -10.57 -3.00 10.60
CA GLN A 96 -10.66 -4.11 9.68
C GLN A 96 -9.34 -4.87 9.50
N LEU A 97 -8.24 -4.42 10.12
CA LEU A 97 -6.96 -5.10 10.11
C LEU A 97 -6.89 -6.24 11.13
N SER A 98 -6.08 -7.26 10.85
CA SER A 98 -5.75 -8.29 11.84
C SER A 98 -4.75 -7.79 12.86
N ASP A 99 -4.84 -8.29 14.09
CA ASP A 99 -3.89 -7.93 15.16
C ASP A 99 -2.45 -8.22 14.75
N LEU A 100 -2.21 -9.22 13.92
CA LEU A 100 -0.89 -9.51 13.38
C LEU A 100 -0.43 -8.42 12.42
N ARG A 101 -1.26 -8.02 11.44
CA ARG A 101 -0.95 -6.94 10.50
C ARG A 101 -0.81 -5.60 11.18
N TRP A 102 -1.65 -5.33 12.18
CA TRP A 102 -1.58 -4.10 12.96
C TRP A 102 -0.31 -4.05 13.81
N ARG A 103 0.03 -5.13 14.54
CA ARG A 103 1.31 -5.21 15.26
C ARG A 103 2.51 -5.11 14.33
N GLY A 104 2.46 -5.74 13.16
CA GLY A 104 3.50 -5.62 12.13
C GLY A 104 3.67 -4.18 11.64
N THR A 105 2.55 -3.50 11.35
CA THR A 105 2.53 -2.08 10.99
C THR A 105 3.15 -1.23 12.09
N LEU A 106 2.69 -1.38 13.34
CA LEU A 106 3.21 -0.62 14.48
C LEU A 106 4.70 -0.87 14.73
N SER A 107 5.17 -2.12 14.59
CA SER A 107 6.60 -2.45 14.69
C SER A 107 7.42 -1.75 13.61
N CYS A 108 6.93 -1.73 12.36
CA CYS A 108 7.59 -1.01 11.26
C CYS A 108 7.60 0.50 11.52
N VAL A 109 6.49 1.07 12.01
CA VAL A 109 6.39 2.50 12.36
C VAL A 109 7.37 2.86 13.47
N GLN A 110 7.44 2.08 14.56
CA GLN A 110 8.35 2.34 15.66
C GLN A 110 9.82 2.33 15.21
N GLN A 111 10.19 1.36 14.37
CA GLN A 111 11.55 1.28 13.81
C GLN A 111 11.83 2.43 12.85
N LEU A 112 10.87 2.76 11.97
CA LEU A 112 10.95 3.90 11.05
C LEU A 112 11.24 5.18 11.83
N GLU A 113 10.45 5.47 12.87
CA GLU A 113 10.62 6.67 13.67
C GLU A 113 12.00 6.73 14.32
N GLY A 114 12.47 5.62 14.89
CA GLY A 114 13.81 5.52 15.45
C GLY A 114 14.90 5.83 14.43
N PHE A 115 14.84 5.26 13.23
CA PHE A 115 15.87 5.48 12.21
C PHE A 115 15.77 6.85 11.54
N ALA A 116 14.57 7.38 11.33
CA ALA A 116 14.38 8.72 10.78
C ALA A 116 14.84 9.79 11.79
N ALA A 117 14.49 9.65 13.07
CA ALA A 117 14.99 10.55 14.12
C ALA A 117 16.51 10.47 14.26
N HIS A 118 17.09 9.27 14.19
CA HIS A 118 18.55 9.11 14.21
C HIS A 118 19.20 9.78 13.00
N ALA A 119 18.63 9.64 11.80
CA ALA A 119 19.11 10.32 10.60
C ALA A 119 19.10 11.85 10.77
N VAL A 120 18.03 12.41 11.34
CA VAL A 120 17.97 13.85 11.69
C VAL A 120 19.12 14.21 12.63
N THR A 121 19.37 13.44 13.69
CA THR A 121 20.46 13.69 14.66
C THR A 121 21.83 13.65 13.99
N LEU A 122 22.10 12.65 13.15
CA LEU A 122 23.38 12.53 12.43
C LEU A 122 23.63 13.76 11.55
N ARG A 123 22.60 14.25 10.84
CA ARG A 123 22.76 15.39 9.94
C ARG A 123 22.79 16.74 10.65
N ALA A 124 22.10 16.87 11.79
CA ALA A 124 21.98 18.13 12.53
C ALA A 124 23.32 18.74 12.97
N GLN A 125 24.40 17.95 13.00
CA GLN A 125 25.74 18.40 13.35
C GLN A 125 26.44 19.17 12.20
N ALA A 126 25.95 19.07 10.97
CA ALA A 126 26.56 19.73 9.81
C ALA A 126 26.10 21.19 9.67
N ALA A 127 27.02 22.07 9.28
CA ALA A 127 26.67 23.46 8.96
C ALA A 127 25.76 23.49 7.72
N GLY A 128 24.60 24.17 7.82
CA GLY A 128 23.60 24.21 6.75
C GLY A 128 22.79 22.92 6.60
N ALA A 129 22.79 22.04 7.61
CA ALA A 129 22.02 20.80 7.60
C ALA A 129 20.53 21.06 7.34
N ASN A 130 19.97 20.31 6.41
CA ASN A 130 18.54 20.32 6.09
C ASN A 130 18.06 18.89 5.82
N PRO A 131 17.83 18.07 6.87
CA PRO A 131 17.47 16.66 6.72
C PRO A 131 15.98 16.47 6.36
N LEU A 132 15.47 17.24 5.39
CA LEU A 132 14.04 17.32 5.06
C LEU A 132 13.42 15.94 4.81
N SER A 133 14.09 15.04 4.06
CA SER A 133 13.57 13.69 3.79
C SER A 133 13.29 12.89 5.07
N ALA A 134 14.14 13.01 6.09
CA ALA A 134 13.95 12.29 7.36
C ALA A 134 12.80 12.89 8.18
N TRP A 135 12.64 14.22 8.15
CA TRP A 135 11.50 14.88 8.77
C TRP A 135 10.16 14.53 8.12
N LEU A 136 10.12 14.50 6.79
CA LEU A 136 8.94 14.06 6.03
C LEU A 136 8.56 12.62 6.38
N LEU A 137 9.54 11.72 6.56
CA LEU A 137 9.30 10.35 7.00
C LEU A 137 8.67 10.29 8.40
N LEU A 138 9.12 11.12 9.36
CA LEU A 138 8.51 11.19 10.69
C LEU A 138 7.03 11.60 10.63
N GLY A 139 6.71 12.63 9.84
CA GLY A 139 5.31 13.03 9.62
C GLY A 139 4.48 11.92 8.96
N ARG A 140 5.02 11.29 7.90
CA ARG A 140 4.36 10.17 7.22
C ARG A 140 4.15 8.95 8.13
N ALA A 141 5.07 8.68 9.05
CA ALA A 141 4.91 7.62 10.05
C ALA A 141 3.71 7.90 10.95
N ARG A 142 3.54 9.16 11.40
CA ARG A 142 2.41 9.58 12.22
C ARG A 142 1.08 9.46 11.47
N ASN A 143 1.06 9.70 10.16
CA ASN A 143 -0.14 9.52 9.34
C ASN A 143 -0.62 8.06 9.30
N LEU A 144 0.25 7.07 9.57
CA LEU A 144 -0.15 5.66 9.66
C LEU A 144 -0.82 5.30 11.00
N VAL A 145 -0.61 6.11 12.04
CA VAL A 145 -1.14 5.87 13.39
C VAL A 145 -2.37 6.74 13.67
N GLY A 146 -2.43 7.93 13.09
CA GLY A 146 -3.57 8.84 13.21
C GLY A 146 -3.19 10.22 13.75
N CYS A 147 -4.10 11.17 13.57
CA CYS A 147 -4.06 12.53 14.09
C CYS A 147 -4.19 12.55 15.61
N THR A 148 -3.34 13.33 16.26
CA THR A 148 -3.46 13.63 17.70
C THR A 148 -3.60 15.12 17.98
N LEU A 149 -3.69 15.96 16.95
CA LEU A 149 -3.84 17.40 17.09
C LEU A 149 -5.30 17.78 17.31
N SER A 150 -5.53 18.71 18.23
CA SER A 150 -6.84 19.36 18.38
C SER A 150 -6.97 20.55 17.42
N LEU A 151 -8.20 21.03 17.20
CA LEU A 151 -8.41 22.29 16.46
C LEU A 151 -7.78 23.49 17.19
N GLU A 152 -7.80 23.49 18.53
CA GLU A 152 -7.17 24.54 19.32
C GLU A 152 -5.64 24.58 19.09
N ASP A 153 -4.99 23.42 18.98
CA ASP A 153 -3.55 23.35 18.67
C ASP A 153 -3.24 24.02 17.33
N LEU A 154 -4.04 23.77 16.30
CA LEU A 154 -3.87 24.40 14.98
C LEU A 154 -4.09 25.91 15.04
N LEU A 155 -5.17 26.35 15.70
CA LEU A 155 -5.48 27.78 15.84
C LEU A 155 -4.41 28.55 16.63
N GLN A 156 -3.71 27.88 17.54
CA GLN A 156 -2.59 28.44 18.31
C GLN A 156 -1.22 28.13 17.68
N GLU A 157 -1.19 27.57 16.47
CA GLU A 157 0.04 27.19 15.74
C GLU A 157 0.98 26.25 16.54
N ARG A 158 0.40 25.43 17.43
CA ARG A 158 1.11 24.41 18.23
C ARG A 158 1.32 23.14 17.42
N TYR A 159 2.17 23.24 16.42
CA TYR A 159 2.46 22.11 15.54
C TYR A 159 3.44 21.09 16.17
N PRO A 160 3.34 19.80 15.80
CA PRO A 160 4.33 18.78 16.16
C PRO A 160 5.73 19.16 15.70
N GLU A 161 6.74 18.71 16.44
CA GLU A 161 8.15 19.00 16.13
C GLU A 161 8.54 18.59 14.70
N TRP A 162 8.02 17.44 14.23
CA TRP A 162 8.32 16.93 12.90
C TRP A 162 7.86 17.85 11.77
N PHE A 163 6.92 18.77 12.03
CA PHE A 163 6.47 19.80 11.09
C PHE A 163 7.14 21.14 11.37
N ALA A 164 7.11 21.61 12.62
CA ALA A 164 7.57 22.95 12.98
C ALA A 164 9.07 23.17 12.71
N ARG A 165 9.93 22.18 13.04
CA ARG A 165 11.38 22.31 12.85
C ARG A 165 11.81 22.39 11.39
N PRO A 166 11.44 21.45 10.51
CA PRO A 166 11.85 21.55 9.10
C PRO A 166 11.16 22.72 8.38
N LEU A 167 9.97 23.15 8.81
CA LEU A 167 9.29 24.30 8.21
C LEU A 167 10.05 25.61 8.45
N ALA A 168 10.66 25.78 9.62
CA ALA A 168 11.51 26.95 9.90
C ALA A 168 12.72 27.05 8.95
N GLN A 169 13.22 25.91 8.45
CA GLN A 169 14.32 25.84 7.49
C GLN A 169 13.83 25.93 6.03
N ASN A 170 12.60 25.47 5.78
CA ASN A 170 11.97 25.38 4.47
C ASN A 170 10.58 26.06 4.51
N PRO A 171 10.51 27.39 4.69
CA PRO A 171 9.24 28.08 4.94
C PRO A 171 8.25 27.96 3.78
N ALA A 172 8.75 27.79 2.55
CA ALA A 172 7.94 27.60 1.34
C ALA A 172 7.67 26.13 0.99
N SER A 173 8.03 25.17 1.86
CA SER A 173 7.84 23.74 1.56
C SER A 173 6.37 23.39 1.43
N LEU A 174 5.95 23.06 0.21
CA LEU A 174 4.63 22.50 -0.05
C LEU A 174 4.57 21.05 0.48
N GLU A 175 5.65 20.27 0.38
CA GLU A 175 5.63 18.86 0.76
C GLU A 175 5.39 18.67 2.26
N LEU A 176 5.98 19.50 3.13
CA LEU A 176 5.69 19.48 4.57
C LEU A 176 4.22 19.77 4.85
N ARG A 177 3.64 20.73 4.13
CA ARG A 177 2.23 21.11 4.28
C ARG A 177 1.30 20.02 3.78
N GLN A 178 1.64 19.32 2.71
CA GLN A 178 0.90 18.16 2.23
C GLN A 178 0.94 17.00 3.25
N VAL A 179 2.10 16.74 3.87
CA VAL A 179 2.20 15.70 4.92
C VAL A 179 1.36 16.06 6.15
N MET A 180 1.35 17.34 6.56
CA MET A 180 0.46 17.83 7.62
C MET A 180 -1.02 17.75 7.22
N LEU A 181 -1.37 18.15 6.00
CA LEU A 181 -2.74 18.04 5.52
C LEU A 181 -3.23 16.58 5.53
N ASP A 182 -2.39 15.63 5.11
CA ASP A 182 -2.69 14.20 5.22
C ASP A 182 -2.83 13.73 6.67
N HIS A 183 -2.09 14.32 7.62
CA HIS A 183 -2.21 14.04 9.05
C HIS A 183 -3.58 14.45 9.61
N LEU A 184 -4.13 15.55 9.11
CA LEU A 184 -5.37 16.17 9.59
C LEU A 184 -6.65 15.55 9.00
N ARG A 185 -6.54 14.48 8.21
CA ARG A 185 -7.70 13.87 7.54
C ARG A 185 -8.70 13.25 8.52
N PRO A 186 -10.02 13.35 8.27
CA PRO A 186 -11.03 12.88 9.22
C PRO A 186 -10.99 11.37 9.50
N GLU A 187 -10.74 10.55 8.47
CA GLU A 187 -10.62 9.09 8.62
C GLU A 187 -9.46 8.66 9.50
N TRP A 188 -8.51 9.56 9.79
CA TRP A 188 -7.36 9.34 10.65
C TRP A 188 -7.47 10.05 12.00
N GLY A 189 -8.67 10.52 12.37
CA GLY A 189 -8.91 11.20 13.65
C GLY A 189 -8.80 12.72 13.62
N GLY A 190 -8.57 13.31 12.43
CA GLY A 190 -8.66 14.74 12.22
C GLY A 190 -10.09 15.22 11.89
N SER A 191 -10.24 16.34 11.17
CA SER A 191 -11.55 16.86 10.72
C SER A 191 -11.44 17.79 9.50
N ASP A 192 -12.56 18.02 8.80
CA ASP A 192 -12.62 18.96 7.67
C ASP A 192 -12.30 20.38 8.13
N GLU A 193 -12.79 20.77 9.31
CA GLU A 193 -12.51 22.07 9.94
C GLU A 193 -11.02 22.24 10.24
N GLN A 194 -10.35 21.18 10.70
CA GLN A 194 -8.91 21.20 10.95
C GLN A 194 -8.12 21.38 9.65
N MET A 195 -8.45 20.62 8.60
CA MET A 195 -7.82 20.76 7.29
C MET A 195 -8.04 22.16 6.72
N PHE A 196 -9.27 22.68 6.75
CA PHE A 196 -9.61 24.00 6.27
C PHE A 196 -8.86 25.11 7.03
N ALA A 197 -8.86 25.06 8.37
CA ALA A 197 -8.17 26.03 9.21
C ALA A 197 -6.66 26.02 8.92
N PHE A 198 -6.07 24.83 8.76
CA PHE A 198 -4.67 24.68 8.42
C PHE A 198 -4.35 25.31 7.05
N VAL A 199 -5.04 24.93 5.97
CA VAL A 199 -4.74 25.46 4.63
C VAL A 199 -4.85 26.98 4.59
N ARG A 200 -5.89 27.54 5.22
CA ARG A 200 -6.09 28.99 5.31
C ARG A 200 -4.95 29.71 6.05
N GLN A 201 -4.42 29.13 7.13
CA GLN A 201 -3.26 29.70 7.84
C GLN A 201 -1.99 29.65 7.01
N GLN A 202 -1.83 28.63 6.17
CA GLN A 202 -0.62 28.43 5.37
C GLN A 202 -0.55 29.27 4.10
N GLU A 203 -1.69 29.78 3.62
CA GLU A 203 -1.83 30.47 2.32
C GLU A 203 -0.83 31.62 2.14
N ALA A 204 -0.69 32.50 3.14
CA ALA A 204 0.17 33.67 3.05
C ALA A 204 1.68 33.34 3.03
N ALA A 205 2.06 32.13 3.42
CA ALA A 205 3.45 31.67 3.45
C ALA A 205 3.90 30.99 2.14
N LEU A 206 2.98 30.78 1.20
CA LEU A 206 3.22 30.12 -0.09
C LEU A 206 3.13 31.10 -1.26
N GLY A 207 3.77 30.76 -2.38
CA GLY A 207 3.48 31.41 -3.65
C GLY A 207 2.07 31.05 -4.14
N LEU A 208 1.48 31.91 -4.98
CA LEU A 208 0.09 31.74 -5.46
C LEU A 208 -0.19 30.34 -6.05
N GLY A 209 0.76 29.79 -6.82
CA GLY A 209 0.63 28.45 -7.40
C GLY A 209 0.57 27.33 -6.35
N ASP A 210 1.48 27.37 -5.36
CA ASP A 210 1.52 26.36 -4.29
C ASP A 210 0.35 26.51 -3.32
N ALA A 211 -0.12 27.74 -3.09
CA ALA A 211 -1.32 28.00 -2.31
C ALA A 211 -2.56 27.38 -2.98
N HIS A 212 -2.76 27.60 -4.29
CA HIS A 212 -3.83 26.95 -5.05
C HIS A 212 -3.70 25.43 -5.03
N ARG A 213 -2.48 24.90 -5.17
CA ARG A 213 -2.24 23.45 -5.10
C ARG A 213 -2.58 22.87 -3.73
N LEU A 214 -2.23 23.56 -2.64
CA LEU A 214 -2.58 23.11 -1.29
C LEU A 214 -4.10 23.13 -1.05
N TRP A 215 -4.82 24.16 -1.55
CA TRP A 215 -6.28 24.18 -1.55
C TRP A 215 -6.87 23.03 -2.36
N ALA A 216 -6.32 22.76 -3.54
CA ALA A 216 -6.75 21.66 -4.39
C ALA A 216 -6.55 20.30 -3.70
N ASP A 217 -5.43 20.10 -3.01
CA ASP A 217 -5.15 18.88 -2.22
C ASP A 217 -6.13 18.72 -1.06
N TYR A 218 -6.56 19.81 -0.41
CA TYR A 218 -7.59 19.77 0.62
C TYR A 218 -8.93 19.28 0.03
N HIS A 219 -9.37 19.87 -1.08
CA HIS A 219 -10.60 19.47 -1.74
C HIS A 219 -10.54 18.02 -2.23
N ALA A 220 -9.40 17.58 -2.76
CA ALA A 220 -9.14 16.20 -3.13
C ALA A 220 -9.31 15.23 -1.94
N ARG A 221 -8.80 15.59 -0.76
CA ARG A 221 -8.87 14.73 0.43
C ARG A 221 -10.27 14.72 1.04
N ALA A 222 -10.95 15.88 1.04
CA ALA A 222 -12.35 15.97 1.42
C ALA A 222 -13.25 15.14 0.49
N ALA A 223 -13.01 15.17 -0.83
CA ALA A 223 -13.71 14.34 -1.80
C ALA A 223 -13.52 12.84 -1.51
N HIS A 224 -12.26 12.43 -1.29
CA HIS A 224 -11.95 11.05 -0.92
C HIS A 224 -12.68 10.62 0.36
N HIS A 225 -12.67 11.46 1.40
CA HIS A 225 -13.37 11.18 2.66
C HIS A 225 -14.88 10.98 2.43
N ALA A 226 -15.53 11.94 1.76
CA ALA A 226 -16.96 11.87 1.45
C ALA A 226 -17.33 10.60 0.67
N LEU A 227 -16.56 10.26 -0.37
CA LEU A 227 -16.84 9.12 -1.25
C LEU A 227 -16.57 7.75 -0.63
N HIS A 228 -15.50 7.63 0.16
CA HIS A 228 -15.00 6.33 0.62
C HIS A 228 -15.39 5.99 2.05
N PHE A 229 -15.68 7.00 2.89
CA PHE A 229 -15.97 6.79 4.30
C PHE A 229 -17.40 7.21 4.68
N LEU A 230 -17.92 8.30 4.10
CA LEU A 230 -19.30 8.74 4.38
C LEU A 230 -20.33 8.17 3.38
N GLY A 231 -19.88 7.76 2.19
CA GLY A 231 -20.79 7.36 1.11
C GLY A 231 -21.56 8.53 0.49
N ASP A 232 -21.14 9.77 0.75
CA ASP A 232 -21.74 10.98 0.20
C ASP A 232 -21.16 11.29 -1.18
N GLN A 233 -21.87 10.82 -2.21
CA GLN A 233 -21.46 10.99 -3.60
C GLN A 233 -21.57 12.43 -4.09
N VAL A 234 -22.57 13.18 -3.61
CA VAL A 234 -22.83 14.55 -4.08
C VAL A 234 -21.70 15.47 -3.62
N THR A 235 -21.43 15.49 -2.31
CA THR A 235 -20.32 16.26 -1.74
C THR A 235 -18.98 15.81 -2.32
N GLY A 236 -18.83 14.49 -2.53
CA GLY A 236 -17.64 13.91 -3.15
C GLY A 236 -17.33 14.48 -4.54
N VAL A 237 -18.32 14.52 -5.43
CA VAL A 237 -18.17 15.08 -6.78
C VAL A 237 -17.94 16.60 -6.74
N GLU A 238 -18.67 17.33 -5.90
CA GLU A 238 -18.49 18.79 -5.75
C GLU A 238 -17.07 19.14 -5.32
N ARG A 239 -16.54 18.45 -4.30
CA ARG A 239 -15.17 18.66 -3.83
C ARG A 239 -14.13 18.26 -4.87
N ALA A 240 -14.35 17.14 -5.59
CA ALA A 240 -13.43 16.72 -6.66
C ALA A 240 -13.40 17.73 -7.82
N ARG A 241 -14.54 18.35 -8.15
CA ARG A 241 -14.62 19.40 -9.18
C ARG A 241 -13.80 20.62 -8.78
N LEU A 242 -13.97 21.11 -7.54
CA LEU A 242 -13.16 22.24 -7.02
C LEU A 242 -11.67 21.92 -7.04
N ALA A 243 -11.27 20.69 -6.68
CA ALA A 243 -9.87 20.27 -6.76
C ALA A 243 -9.32 20.36 -8.20
N ALA A 244 -10.07 19.85 -9.19
CA ALA A 244 -9.67 19.88 -10.60
C ALA A 244 -9.66 21.29 -11.19
N GLU A 245 -10.54 22.19 -10.75
CA GLU A 245 -10.55 23.60 -11.17
C GLU A 245 -9.34 24.38 -10.64
N LEU A 246 -8.90 24.09 -9.41
CA LEU A 246 -7.74 24.74 -8.80
C LEU A 246 -6.41 24.16 -9.29
N TYR A 247 -6.38 22.86 -9.60
CA TYR A 247 -5.19 22.16 -10.05
C TYR A 247 -5.57 21.02 -11.01
N GLU A 248 -5.38 21.26 -12.31
CA GLU A 248 -5.81 20.38 -13.41
C GLU A 248 -5.43 18.90 -13.25
N PRO A 249 -4.25 18.52 -12.70
CA PRO A 249 -3.94 17.10 -12.44
C PRO A 249 -4.98 16.37 -11.57
N HIS A 250 -5.71 17.08 -10.71
CA HIS A 250 -6.80 16.49 -9.91
C HIS A 250 -8.07 16.17 -10.71
N ALA A 251 -8.08 16.41 -12.03
CA ALA A 251 -9.11 15.87 -12.92
C ALA A 251 -9.21 14.33 -12.84
N GLU A 252 -8.14 13.62 -12.45
CA GLU A 252 -8.24 12.18 -12.16
C GLU A 252 -9.18 11.87 -10.99
N ILE A 253 -9.20 12.70 -9.95
CA ILE A 253 -10.06 12.52 -8.78
C ILE A 253 -11.50 12.81 -9.15
N LEU A 254 -11.73 13.82 -9.99
CA LEU A 254 -13.06 14.09 -10.55
C LEU A 254 -13.57 12.92 -11.38
N PHE A 255 -12.72 12.33 -12.24
CA PHE A 255 -13.06 11.14 -13.01
C PHE A 255 -13.45 9.96 -12.10
N VAL A 256 -12.67 9.70 -11.05
CA VAL A 256 -12.97 8.66 -10.05
C VAL A 256 -14.31 8.94 -9.33
N ALA A 257 -14.51 10.17 -8.88
CA ALA A 257 -15.71 10.60 -8.17
C ALA A 257 -16.97 10.42 -9.02
N LEU A 258 -16.95 10.92 -10.27
CA LEU A 258 -18.05 10.77 -11.22
C LEU A 258 -18.31 9.30 -11.56
N THR A 259 -17.28 8.49 -11.70
CA THR A 259 -17.44 7.04 -11.96
C THR A 259 -18.12 6.33 -10.80
N ARG A 260 -17.72 6.64 -9.56
CA ARG A 260 -18.35 6.09 -8.35
C ARG A 260 -19.79 6.58 -8.15
N ALA A 261 -20.08 7.83 -8.53
CA ALA A 261 -21.41 8.41 -8.48
C ALA A 261 -22.31 8.01 -9.66
N VAL A 262 -21.81 7.21 -10.62
CA VAL A 262 -22.52 6.86 -11.86
C VAL A 262 -22.98 8.12 -12.62
N GLY A 263 -22.10 9.12 -12.67
CA GLY A 263 -22.32 10.36 -13.40
C GLY A 263 -22.47 10.13 -14.91
N ALA A 264 -22.99 11.14 -15.62
CA ALA A 264 -23.19 11.05 -17.06
C ALA A 264 -21.88 10.73 -17.80
N ASP A 265 -21.95 9.89 -18.84
CA ASP A 265 -20.79 9.48 -19.63
C ASP A 265 -20.02 10.67 -20.18
N ALA A 266 -20.72 11.71 -20.62
CA ALA A 266 -20.10 12.94 -21.12
C ALA A 266 -19.23 13.64 -20.06
N GLU A 267 -19.70 13.75 -18.82
CA GLU A 267 -18.93 14.37 -17.73
C GLU A 267 -17.73 13.51 -17.32
N ARG A 268 -17.90 12.19 -17.30
CA ARG A 268 -16.81 11.24 -17.01
C ARG A 268 -15.74 11.28 -18.10
N GLN A 269 -16.16 11.30 -19.36
CA GLN A 269 -15.27 11.40 -20.51
C GLN A 269 -14.50 12.72 -20.48
N GLU A 270 -15.17 13.85 -20.23
CA GLU A 270 -14.53 15.16 -20.13
C GLU A 270 -13.46 15.21 -19.02
N ALA A 271 -13.78 14.71 -17.82
CA ALA A 271 -12.82 14.64 -16.72
C ALA A 271 -11.60 13.77 -17.07
N LEU A 272 -11.82 12.63 -17.73
CA LEU A 272 -10.74 11.77 -18.20
C LEU A 272 -9.89 12.47 -19.28
N GLU A 273 -10.50 13.10 -20.27
CA GLU A 273 -9.79 13.82 -21.34
C GLU A 273 -8.94 14.97 -20.80
N ARG A 274 -9.44 15.71 -19.80
CA ARG A 274 -8.71 16.74 -19.06
C ARG A 274 -7.46 16.16 -18.41
N PHE A 275 -7.60 15.09 -17.63
CA PHE A 275 -6.46 14.41 -17.00
C PHE A 275 -5.45 13.88 -18.02
N LEU A 276 -5.92 13.21 -19.08
CA LEU A 276 -5.05 12.66 -20.13
C LEU A 276 -4.22 13.75 -20.80
N SER A 277 -4.81 14.94 -21.02
CA SER A 277 -4.11 16.06 -21.64
C SER A 277 -2.95 16.56 -20.79
N VAL A 278 -3.06 16.50 -19.45
CA VAL A 278 -1.93 16.81 -18.56
C VAL A 278 -0.91 15.67 -18.55
N ALA A 279 -1.36 14.43 -18.39
CA ALA A 279 -0.50 13.24 -18.31
C ALA A 279 0.37 13.02 -19.56
N GLU A 280 -0.14 13.38 -20.74
CA GLU A 280 0.63 13.30 -22.00
C GLU A 280 1.83 14.27 -22.03
N HIS A 281 1.79 15.35 -21.25
CA HIS A 281 2.84 16.37 -21.19
C HIS A 281 3.71 16.27 -19.92
N ASP A 282 3.28 15.50 -18.92
CA ASP A 282 4.00 15.27 -17.67
C ASP A 282 4.31 13.77 -17.49
N PRO A 283 5.51 13.31 -17.90
CA PRO A 283 5.91 11.91 -17.76
C PRO A 283 6.16 11.48 -16.31
N GLU A 284 6.20 12.42 -15.34
CA GLU A 284 6.34 12.13 -13.91
C GLU A 284 4.99 12.08 -13.19
N LEU A 285 3.91 12.54 -13.81
CA LEU A 285 2.57 12.43 -13.26
C LEU A 285 2.19 10.96 -13.09
N ARG A 286 1.78 10.58 -11.88
CA ARG A 286 1.31 9.23 -11.54
C ARG A 286 -0.09 9.33 -10.98
N PRO A 287 -1.08 8.67 -11.60
CA PRO A 287 -2.43 8.69 -11.06
C PRO A 287 -2.53 7.89 -9.77
N SER A 288 -3.56 8.16 -8.97
CA SER A 288 -3.90 7.39 -7.78
C SER A 288 -4.43 5.99 -8.12
N GLU A 289 -4.35 5.03 -7.18
CA GLU A 289 -4.88 3.68 -7.42
C GLU A 289 -6.37 3.63 -7.85
N PRO A 290 -7.28 4.44 -7.26
CA PRO A 290 -8.68 4.48 -7.66
C PRO A 290 -8.92 4.89 -9.12
N PHE A 291 -8.00 5.65 -9.74
CA PHE A 291 -8.08 6.01 -11.16
C PHE A 291 -8.14 4.76 -12.06
N PHE A 292 -7.29 3.77 -11.78
CA PHE A 292 -7.28 2.53 -12.55
C PHE A 292 -8.58 1.76 -12.41
N TRP A 293 -9.15 1.72 -11.20
CA TRP A 293 -10.49 1.18 -10.98
C TRP A 293 -11.54 1.89 -11.83
N ALA A 294 -11.52 3.22 -11.87
CA ALA A 294 -12.47 3.99 -12.66
C ALA A 294 -12.33 3.69 -14.16
N LEU A 295 -11.12 3.51 -14.67
CA LEU A 295 -10.87 3.14 -16.07
C LEU A 295 -11.56 1.82 -16.45
N TYR A 296 -11.28 0.72 -15.74
CA TYR A 296 -11.84 -0.58 -16.11
C TYR A 296 -13.31 -0.78 -15.71
N ASN A 297 -13.96 0.24 -15.13
CA ASN A 297 -15.41 0.31 -14.91
C ASN A 297 -16.13 1.29 -15.87
N SER A 298 -15.46 1.78 -16.92
CA SER A 298 -15.95 2.83 -17.83
C SER A 298 -16.09 2.40 -19.31
N ASP A 299 -16.50 1.15 -19.57
CA ASP A 299 -16.55 0.54 -20.92
C ASP A 299 -17.20 1.43 -22.00
N HIS A 300 -18.39 1.98 -21.74
CA HIS A 300 -19.24 2.64 -22.74
C HIS A 300 -18.62 3.81 -23.51
N PHE A 301 -17.73 4.59 -22.90
CA PHE A 301 -17.10 5.77 -23.53
C PHE A 301 -15.58 5.70 -23.60
N LEU A 302 -14.96 4.64 -23.05
CA LEU A 302 -13.50 4.52 -23.01
C LEU A 302 -12.90 4.11 -24.35
N ALA A 303 -13.63 3.33 -25.16
CA ALA A 303 -13.17 2.84 -26.47
C ALA A 303 -12.52 3.92 -27.38
N PRO A 304 -13.14 5.10 -27.61
CA PRO A 304 -12.53 6.16 -28.42
C PRO A 304 -11.25 6.77 -27.82
N LEU A 305 -11.03 6.62 -26.51
CA LEU A 305 -9.87 7.18 -25.79
C LEU A 305 -8.71 6.18 -25.63
N LEU A 306 -8.88 4.92 -26.03
CA LEU A 306 -7.85 3.87 -25.87
C LEU A 306 -6.51 4.24 -26.50
N GLY A 307 -6.52 4.96 -27.63
CA GLY A 307 -5.30 5.42 -28.29
C GLY A 307 -4.44 6.35 -27.43
N ARG A 308 -5.05 7.05 -26.48
CA ARG A 308 -4.37 7.93 -25.49
C ARG A 308 -4.06 7.19 -24.19
N VAL A 309 -5.01 6.36 -23.74
CA VAL A 309 -4.92 5.65 -22.44
C VAL A 309 -3.84 4.55 -22.45
N LEU A 310 -3.79 3.73 -23.50
CA LEU A 310 -2.90 2.56 -23.52
C LEU A 310 -1.40 2.92 -23.48
N PRO A 311 -0.90 3.93 -24.24
CA PRO A 311 0.49 4.35 -24.14
C PRO A 311 0.87 4.84 -22.74
N LEU A 312 -0.01 5.60 -22.08
CA LEU A 312 0.21 6.09 -20.71
C LEU A 312 0.26 4.94 -19.71
N LEU A 313 -0.72 4.01 -19.76
CA LEU A 313 -0.71 2.83 -18.90
C LEU A 313 0.56 1.98 -19.07
N ALA A 314 1.01 1.78 -20.32
CA ALA A 314 2.25 1.06 -20.60
C ALA A 314 3.47 1.81 -20.05
N GLY A 315 3.53 3.14 -20.23
CA GLY A 315 4.60 4.00 -19.70
C GLY A 315 4.69 3.93 -18.18
N TRP A 316 3.56 4.10 -17.48
CA TRP A 316 3.50 4.01 -16.03
C TRP A 316 3.86 2.61 -15.51
N ALA A 317 3.41 1.55 -16.17
CA ALA A 317 3.78 0.18 -15.83
C ALA A 317 5.30 -0.05 -15.97
N VAL A 318 5.92 0.45 -17.05
CA VAL A 318 7.39 0.38 -17.25
C VAL A 318 8.15 1.18 -16.19
N ALA A 319 7.57 2.30 -15.74
CA ALA A 319 8.09 3.12 -14.65
C ALA A 319 7.90 2.49 -13.25
N GLY A 320 7.27 1.31 -13.15
CA GLY A 320 7.09 0.57 -11.90
C GLY A 320 5.77 0.85 -11.17
N GLN A 321 4.79 1.50 -11.80
CA GLN A 321 3.45 1.65 -11.25
C GLN A 321 2.62 0.38 -11.52
N HIS A 322 2.62 -0.54 -10.56
CA HIS A 322 2.02 -1.87 -10.72
C HIS A 322 0.53 -1.84 -11.07
N ALA A 323 -0.22 -0.90 -10.49
CA ALA A 323 -1.64 -0.72 -10.76
C ALA A 323 -1.95 -0.42 -12.25
N ALA A 324 -1.01 0.20 -12.98
CA ALA A 324 -1.16 0.41 -14.42
C ALA A 324 -1.05 -0.90 -15.22
N ALA A 325 -0.14 -1.80 -14.83
CA ALA A 325 -0.05 -3.14 -15.42
C ALA A 325 -1.31 -3.96 -15.12
N VAL A 326 -1.82 -3.88 -13.89
CA VAL A 326 -3.09 -4.49 -13.47
C VAL A 326 -4.25 -3.95 -14.31
N ALA A 327 -4.32 -2.63 -14.52
CA ALA A 327 -5.36 -2.01 -15.33
C ALA A 327 -5.37 -2.55 -16.77
N LEU A 328 -4.19 -2.66 -17.41
CA LEU A 328 -4.08 -3.29 -18.74
C LEU A 328 -4.63 -4.72 -18.72
N GLY A 329 -4.25 -5.53 -17.73
CA GLY A 329 -4.77 -6.89 -17.56
C GLY A 329 -6.29 -6.97 -17.37
N ARG A 330 -6.84 -6.09 -16.52
CA ARG A 330 -8.29 -6.03 -16.26
C ARG A 330 -9.07 -5.57 -17.48
N LEU A 331 -8.57 -4.59 -18.23
CA LEU A 331 -9.17 -4.17 -19.49
C LEU A 331 -9.20 -5.31 -20.51
N SER A 332 -8.13 -6.10 -20.62
CA SER A 332 -8.11 -7.29 -21.50
C SER A 332 -9.11 -8.36 -21.08
N LEU A 333 -9.30 -8.58 -19.78
CA LEU A 333 -10.25 -9.55 -19.23
C LEU A 333 -11.71 -9.14 -19.46
N LEU A 334 -12.03 -7.87 -19.19
CA LEU A 334 -13.39 -7.32 -19.23
C LEU A 334 -13.83 -6.99 -20.65
N ASN A 335 -12.91 -6.48 -21.49
CA ASN A 335 -13.22 -5.96 -22.83
C ASN A 335 -12.50 -6.76 -23.92
N ARG A 336 -12.78 -8.06 -24.00
CA ARG A 336 -12.11 -9.00 -24.93
C ARG A 336 -12.20 -8.60 -26.41
N HIS A 337 -13.25 -7.87 -26.76
CA HIS A 337 -13.52 -7.41 -28.11
C HIS A 337 -12.62 -6.24 -28.56
N TRP A 338 -11.87 -5.61 -27.65
CA TRP A 338 -10.96 -4.50 -27.98
C TRP A 338 -9.59 -4.94 -28.53
N HIS A 339 -9.29 -6.25 -28.51
CA HIS A 339 -8.02 -6.79 -29.03
C HIS A 339 -6.77 -6.05 -28.53
N LEU A 340 -6.73 -5.79 -27.21
CA LEU A 340 -5.63 -5.04 -26.57
C LEU A 340 -4.28 -5.79 -26.64
N PRO A 341 -3.15 -5.07 -26.57
CA PRO A 341 -1.82 -5.68 -26.48
C PRO A 341 -1.70 -6.65 -25.29
N ASP A 342 -0.87 -7.70 -25.42
CA ASP A 342 -0.68 -8.69 -24.35
C ASP A 342 -0.09 -8.03 -23.08
N PRO A 343 -0.85 -7.97 -21.96
CA PRO A 343 -0.39 -7.34 -20.72
C PRO A 343 0.58 -8.24 -19.92
N ALA A 344 0.74 -9.52 -20.28
CA ALA A 344 1.48 -10.49 -19.48
C ALA A 344 2.95 -10.11 -19.16
N PRO A 345 3.74 -9.52 -20.08
CA PRO A 345 5.12 -9.12 -19.75
C PRO A 345 5.18 -8.07 -18.63
N LEU A 346 4.30 -7.07 -18.67
CA LEU A 346 4.25 -6.00 -17.66
C LEU A 346 3.75 -6.53 -16.31
N LEU A 347 2.72 -7.38 -16.33
CA LEU A 347 2.20 -8.02 -15.12
C LEU A 347 3.23 -8.94 -14.45
N ARG A 348 4.03 -9.69 -15.23
CA ARG A 348 5.10 -10.55 -14.67
C ARG A 348 6.16 -9.73 -13.96
N ARG A 349 6.58 -8.62 -14.58
CA ARG A 349 7.50 -7.68 -13.95
C ARG A 349 6.90 -7.10 -12.66
N ALA A 350 5.65 -6.63 -12.68
CA ALA A 350 4.98 -6.09 -11.50
C ALA A 350 4.87 -7.13 -10.38
N ARG A 351 4.58 -8.40 -10.71
CA ARG A 351 4.60 -9.53 -9.77
C ARG A 351 5.99 -9.77 -9.18
N GLU A 352 7.03 -9.80 -10.01
CA GLU A 352 8.43 -9.93 -9.56
C GLU A 352 8.86 -8.77 -8.66
N GLU A 353 8.25 -7.60 -8.85
CA GLU A 353 8.41 -6.41 -8.00
C GLU A 353 7.48 -6.40 -6.77
N GLY A 354 6.67 -7.45 -6.55
CA GLY A 354 5.90 -7.67 -5.33
C GLY A 354 4.39 -7.44 -5.43
N SER A 355 3.84 -7.13 -6.61
CA SER A 355 2.40 -6.86 -6.76
C SER A 355 1.54 -8.13 -6.70
N VAL A 356 0.75 -8.26 -5.63
CA VAL A 356 -0.23 -9.34 -5.44
C VAL A 356 -1.30 -9.29 -6.53
N GLU A 357 -1.88 -8.11 -6.79
CA GLU A 357 -2.94 -7.94 -7.79
C GLU A 357 -2.46 -8.28 -9.21
N ALA A 358 -1.22 -7.96 -9.55
CA ALA A 358 -0.64 -8.35 -10.85
C ALA A 358 -0.50 -9.87 -10.96
N ALA A 359 -0.10 -10.53 -9.86
CA ALA A 359 -0.01 -11.99 -9.79
C ALA A 359 -1.39 -12.64 -9.97
N GLU A 360 -2.43 -12.13 -9.30
CA GLU A 360 -3.81 -12.60 -9.45
C GLU A 360 -4.36 -12.36 -10.85
N THR A 361 -4.06 -11.20 -11.43
CA THR A 361 -4.50 -10.84 -12.78
C THR A 361 -3.85 -11.74 -13.84
N LEU A 362 -2.59 -12.15 -13.65
CA LEU A 362 -1.94 -13.16 -14.51
C LEU A 362 -2.65 -14.51 -14.45
N VAL A 363 -3.00 -14.97 -13.25
CA VAL A 363 -3.75 -16.23 -13.08
C VAL A 363 -5.09 -16.13 -13.78
N ALA A 364 -5.83 -15.03 -13.60
CA ALA A 364 -7.13 -14.81 -14.24
C ALA A 364 -7.02 -14.79 -15.78
N LEU A 365 -6.02 -14.11 -16.35
CA LEU A 365 -5.77 -14.12 -17.80
C LEU A 365 -5.54 -15.54 -18.31
N GLN A 366 -4.74 -16.34 -17.59
CA GLN A 366 -4.46 -17.71 -17.98
C GLN A 366 -5.69 -18.64 -17.86
N GLU A 367 -6.56 -18.40 -16.88
CA GLU A 367 -7.82 -19.12 -16.72
C GLU A 367 -8.80 -18.83 -17.87
N GLU A 368 -8.79 -17.59 -18.35
CA GLU A 368 -9.65 -17.12 -19.45
C GLU A 368 -9.09 -17.38 -20.86
N GLY A 369 -7.95 -18.06 -20.97
CA GLY A 369 -7.36 -18.37 -22.28
C GLY A 369 -6.61 -17.18 -22.91
N LEU A 370 -6.25 -16.15 -22.14
CA LEU A 370 -5.59 -14.93 -22.61
C LEU A 370 -4.10 -14.86 -22.24
N GLY A 371 -3.25 -14.45 -23.20
CA GLY A 371 -1.80 -14.24 -23.03
C GLY A 371 -0.91 -15.41 -23.50
N LEU A 372 0.41 -15.18 -23.58
CA LEU A 372 1.40 -16.13 -24.15
C LEU A 372 1.36 -17.57 -23.61
N ARG A 373 0.98 -17.77 -22.33
CA ARG A 373 0.91 -19.10 -21.69
C ARG A 373 -0.47 -19.75 -21.78
N ALA A 374 -1.49 -19.02 -22.20
CA ALA A 374 -2.84 -19.55 -22.25
C ALA A 374 -3.05 -20.56 -23.39
N ALA A 375 -2.16 -20.56 -24.38
CA ALA A 375 -2.06 -21.60 -25.40
C ALA A 375 -1.54 -22.95 -24.85
N VAL A 376 -1.02 -22.99 -23.60
CA VAL A 376 -0.49 -24.20 -22.98
C VAL A 376 -1.55 -24.76 -22.01
N THR A 377 -2.15 -25.89 -22.38
CA THR A 377 -3.16 -26.61 -21.59
C THR A 377 -2.59 -27.33 -20.35
N ASP A 378 -1.28 -27.32 -20.13
CA ASP A 378 -0.64 -28.01 -19.00
C ASP A 378 -0.85 -27.25 -17.67
N ASN A 379 -1.65 -27.86 -16.80
CA ASN A 379 -1.94 -27.40 -15.43
C ASN A 379 -0.68 -27.17 -14.57
N ARG A 380 0.47 -27.74 -14.92
CA ARG A 380 1.74 -27.48 -14.23
C ARG A 380 2.19 -26.03 -14.30
N PHE A 381 1.98 -25.35 -15.43
CA PHE A 381 2.33 -23.93 -15.56
C PHE A 381 1.38 -23.04 -14.76
N LYS A 382 0.08 -23.37 -14.73
CA LYS A 382 -0.91 -22.67 -13.90
C LYS A 382 -0.52 -22.70 -12.42
N ARG A 383 -0.07 -23.86 -11.92
CA ARG A 383 0.36 -24.01 -10.52
C ARG A 383 1.59 -23.16 -10.16
N VAL A 384 2.47 -22.83 -11.11
CA VAL A 384 3.60 -21.91 -10.86
C VAL A 384 3.06 -20.51 -10.56
N ASP A 385 2.19 -19.99 -11.43
CA ASP A 385 1.69 -18.63 -11.28
C ASP A 385 0.76 -18.51 -10.04
N ILE A 386 -0.02 -19.55 -9.71
CA ILE A 386 -0.80 -19.63 -8.46
C ILE A 386 0.12 -19.64 -7.22
N LEU A 387 1.18 -20.48 -7.21
CA LEU A 387 2.10 -20.54 -6.07
C LEU A 387 2.79 -19.19 -5.84
N GLN A 388 3.24 -18.53 -6.92
CA GLN A 388 3.87 -17.21 -6.81
C GLN A 388 2.90 -16.15 -6.29
N ALA A 389 1.64 -16.16 -6.72
CA ALA A 389 0.62 -15.26 -6.16
C ALA A 389 0.34 -15.55 -4.68
N ALA A 390 0.31 -16.82 -4.27
CA ALA A 390 0.18 -17.23 -2.87
C ALA A 390 1.39 -16.78 -2.02
N GLU A 391 2.59 -16.85 -2.57
CA GLU A 391 3.82 -16.40 -1.90
C GLU A 391 3.85 -14.89 -1.67
N LEU A 392 3.26 -14.11 -2.58
CA LEU A 392 3.09 -12.67 -2.44
C LEU A 392 1.96 -12.27 -1.47
N GLY A 393 1.09 -13.21 -1.09
CA GLY A 393 0.04 -12.98 -0.09
C GLY A 393 -1.38 -12.88 -0.64
N SER A 394 -1.63 -13.35 -1.86
CA SER A 394 -3.01 -13.50 -2.38
C SER A 394 -3.83 -14.42 -1.49
N ALA A 395 -5.01 -13.95 -1.06
CA ALA A 395 -5.90 -14.71 -0.17
C ALA A 395 -6.41 -15.98 -0.86
N GLU A 396 -6.97 -15.82 -2.06
CA GLU A 396 -7.55 -16.88 -2.88
C GLU A 396 -6.49 -17.89 -3.32
N MET A 397 -5.33 -17.42 -3.81
CA MET A 397 -4.30 -18.33 -4.30
C MET A 397 -3.65 -19.10 -3.15
N SER A 398 -3.46 -18.48 -1.98
CA SER A 398 -3.01 -19.18 -0.78
C SER A 398 -4.00 -20.25 -0.33
N TRP A 399 -5.31 -19.99 -0.42
CA TRP A 399 -6.35 -20.98 -0.13
C TRP A 399 -6.28 -22.17 -1.09
N ARG A 400 -6.13 -21.91 -2.39
CA ARG A 400 -6.00 -22.96 -3.41
C ARG A 400 -4.76 -23.82 -3.18
N VAL A 401 -3.62 -23.22 -2.82
CA VAL A 401 -2.41 -23.97 -2.44
C VAL A 401 -2.66 -24.85 -1.22
N TYR A 402 -3.35 -24.33 -0.19
CA TYR A 402 -3.68 -25.09 1.01
C TYR A 402 -4.64 -26.26 0.73
N ARG A 403 -5.72 -26.03 -0.02
CA ARG A 403 -6.74 -27.04 -0.32
C ARG A 403 -6.19 -28.17 -1.21
N ASP A 404 -5.38 -27.81 -2.21
CA ASP A 404 -4.83 -28.77 -3.16
C ASP A 404 -3.36 -29.12 -2.84
N PHE A 405 -2.96 -29.01 -1.56
CA PHE A 405 -1.57 -29.02 -1.11
C PHE A 405 -0.77 -30.24 -1.58
N ALA A 406 -1.38 -31.43 -1.65
CA ALA A 406 -0.72 -32.64 -2.12
C ALA A 406 -0.07 -32.47 -3.51
N ARG A 407 -0.74 -31.76 -4.43
CA ARG A 407 -0.25 -31.50 -5.79
C ARG A 407 0.88 -30.48 -5.81
N TYR A 408 0.80 -29.46 -4.95
CA TYR A 408 1.87 -28.46 -4.81
C TYR A 408 3.10 -29.04 -4.13
N ARG A 409 2.92 -29.89 -3.12
CA ARG A 409 3.99 -30.67 -2.50
C ARG A 409 4.70 -31.55 -3.52
N GLU A 410 3.95 -32.31 -4.32
CA GLU A 410 4.52 -33.18 -5.37
C GLU A 410 5.33 -32.39 -6.39
N GLN A 411 4.81 -31.24 -6.86
CA GLN A 411 5.47 -30.45 -7.90
C GLN A 411 6.63 -29.60 -7.40
N PHE A 412 6.54 -29.03 -6.20
CA PHE A 412 7.47 -28.00 -5.70
C PHE A 412 8.24 -28.42 -4.44
N GLY A 413 8.01 -29.62 -3.90
CA GLY A 413 8.71 -30.11 -2.70
C GLY A 413 8.33 -29.36 -1.41
N LEU A 414 7.11 -28.83 -1.32
CA LEU A 414 6.65 -28.06 -0.16
C LEU A 414 6.54 -28.91 1.11
N SER A 415 6.85 -28.31 2.25
CA SER A 415 6.77 -28.93 3.58
C SER A 415 5.42 -28.70 4.26
N GLU A 416 5.10 -29.47 5.29
CA GLU A 416 3.89 -29.24 6.12
C GLU A 416 3.86 -27.82 6.71
N ALA A 417 5.03 -27.25 7.05
CA ALA A 417 5.12 -25.86 7.49
C ALA A 417 4.68 -24.87 6.40
N ASP A 418 4.90 -25.17 5.12
CA ASP A 418 4.42 -24.35 4.01
C ASP A 418 2.90 -24.47 3.85
N GLN A 419 2.32 -25.65 4.10
CA GLN A 419 0.87 -25.82 4.13
C GLN A 419 0.22 -24.92 5.19
N LEU A 420 0.73 -24.95 6.42
CA LEU A 420 0.23 -24.10 7.51
C LEU A 420 0.45 -22.62 7.20
N ARG A 421 1.59 -22.26 6.58
CA ARG A 421 1.86 -20.89 6.14
C ARG A 421 0.84 -20.42 5.10
N SER A 422 0.46 -21.27 4.14
CA SER A 422 -0.58 -20.95 3.16
C SER A 422 -1.95 -20.75 3.82
N LEU A 423 -2.31 -21.57 4.81
CA LEU A 423 -3.55 -21.37 5.58
C LEU A 423 -3.56 -20.02 6.31
N LEU A 424 -2.48 -19.71 7.05
CA LEU A 424 -2.35 -18.45 7.78
C LEU A 424 -2.46 -17.25 6.84
N ARG A 425 -1.65 -17.25 5.76
CA ARG A 425 -1.65 -16.17 4.76
C ARG A 425 -3.02 -15.95 4.16
N SER A 426 -3.72 -17.02 3.81
CA SER A 426 -5.07 -16.94 3.25
C SER A 426 -6.09 -16.36 4.24
N ALA A 427 -6.05 -16.81 5.49
CA ALA A 427 -6.93 -16.32 6.55
C ALA A 427 -6.69 -14.83 6.85
N ASP A 428 -5.44 -14.42 7.00
CA ASP A 428 -5.06 -13.02 7.25
C ASP A 428 -5.33 -12.11 6.05
N ALA A 429 -5.21 -12.63 4.82
CA ALA A 429 -5.51 -11.89 3.60
C ALA A 429 -7.02 -11.80 3.31
N GLY A 430 -7.83 -12.56 4.03
CA GLY A 430 -9.28 -12.32 4.12
C GLY A 430 -10.18 -13.42 3.58
N HIS A 431 -9.62 -14.58 3.21
CA HIS A 431 -10.43 -15.67 2.68
C HIS A 431 -11.29 -16.32 3.79
N ASN A 432 -12.61 -16.22 3.69
CA ASN A 432 -13.53 -16.59 4.78
C ASN A 432 -13.50 -18.08 5.16
N GLU A 433 -13.35 -18.99 4.19
CA GLU A 433 -13.17 -20.42 4.50
C GLU A 433 -11.83 -20.69 5.19
N ALA A 434 -10.78 -19.93 4.86
CA ALA A 434 -9.47 -20.07 5.49
C ALA A 434 -9.51 -19.54 6.93
N ARG A 435 -10.15 -18.38 7.15
CA ARG A 435 -10.43 -17.83 8.48
C ARG A 435 -11.20 -18.83 9.33
N TYR A 436 -12.27 -19.41 8.79
CA TYR A 436 -13.09 -20.39 9.48
C TYR A 436 -12.28 -21.65 9.83
N THR A 437 -11.57 -22.22 8.84
CA THR A 437 -10.74 -23.42 9.01
C THR A 437 -9.68 -23.22 10.08
N LEU A 438 -8.88 -22.15 9.98
CA LEU A 438 -7.85 -21.83 10.94
C LEU A 438 -8.43 -21.62 12.34
N ALA A 439 -9.56 -20.92 12.46
CA ALA A 439 -10.21 -20.72 13.74
C ALA A 439 -10.68 -22.03 14.40
N GLN A 440 -11.15 -23.02 13.62
CA GLN A 440 -11.52 -24.32 14.20
C GLN A 440 -10.29 -25.07 14.71
N GLU A 441 -9.19 -25.08 13.96
CA GLU A 441 -7.95 -25.78 14.35
C GLU A 441 -7.31 -25.16 15.61
N LEU A 442 -7.29 -23.83 15.70
CA LEU A 442 -6.82 -23.11 16.88
C LEU A 442 -7.71 -23.41 18.10
N ARG A 443 -9.03 -23.47 17.94
CA ARG A 443 -9.98 -23.79 19.02
C ARG A 443 -9.92 -25.25 19.45
N ALA A 444 -9.59 -26.15 18.53
CA ALA A 444 -9.35 -27.55 18.84
C ALA A 444 -8.02 -27.77 19.58
N GLY A 445 -7.10 -26.81 19.52
CA GLY A 445 -5.76 -26.94 20.06
C GLY A 445 -4.89 -27.88 19.23
N HIS A 446 -5.15 -27.94 17.91
CA HIS A 446 -4.30 -28.63 16.93
C HIS A 446 -3.24 -27.69 16.36
N LEU A 447 -3.54 -26.39 16.35
CA LEU A 447 -2.62 -25.34 15.96
C LEU A 447 -2.47 -24.34 17.09
N GLU A 448 -1.31 -23.70 17.15
CA GLU A 448 -1.11 -22.46 17.88
C GLU A 448 -0.48 -21.40 17.00
N VAL A 449 -0.78 -20.14 17.30
CA VAL A 449 0.00 -19.00 16.80
C VAL A 449 1.11 -18.71 17.81
N GLY A 450 2.36 -18.87 17.40
CA GLY A 450 3.51 -18.49 18.22
C GLY A 450 3.60 -17.00 18.52
N GLU A 451 4.50 -16.62 19.43
CA GLU A 451 4.81 -15.20 19.68
C GLU A 451 5.44 -14.52 18.45
N ASP A 452 6.11 -15.31 17.62
CA ASP A 452 6.68 -14.93 16.34
C ASP A 452 5.65 -14.88 15.19
N GLY A 453 4.37 -15.14 15.47
CA GLY A 453 3.30 -15.17 14.47
C GLY A 453 3.33 -16.40 13.56
N VAL A 454 4.16 -17.40 13.85
CA VAL A 454 4.25 -18.64 13.07
C VAL A 454 3.25 -19.67 13.59
N LEU A 455 2.50 -20.30 12.68
CA LEU A 455 1.64 -21.43 13.02
C LEU A 455 2.47 -22.68 13.29
N ARG A 456 2.17 -23.36 14.39
CA ARG A 456 2.78 -24.64 14.76
C ARG A 456 1.70 -25.69 14.99
N SER A 457 1.96 -26.91 14.51
CA SER A 457 1.17 -28.08 14.86
C SER A 457 1.46 -28.47 16.30
N ILE A 458 0.40 -28.55 17.10
CA ILE A 458 0.46 -28.95 18.51
C ILE A 458 -0.68 -29.93 18.79
N ASP A 459 -0.52 -30.76 19.82
CA ASP A 459 -1.60 -31.60 20.31
C ASP A 459 -1.89 -31.29 21.78
N ALA A 460 -2.28 -30.03 22.05
CA ALA A 460 -2.42 -29.50 23.39
C ALA A 460 -3.76 -28.77 23.62
N ARG A 461 -4.01 -28.31 24.85
CA ARG A 461 -5.11 -27.36 25.10
C ARG A 461 -4.84 -26.05 24.38
N PRO A 462 -5.87 -25.38 23.83
CA PRO A 462 -5.68 -24.13 23.12
C PRO A 462 -5.20 -23.02 24.07
N LEU A 463 -4.16 -22.30 23.68
CA LEU A 463 -3.67 -21.14 24.41
C LEU A 463 -4.64 -19.96 24.29
N GLN A 464 -4.68 -19.08 25.30
CA GLN A 464 -5.56 -17.90 25.28
C GLN A 464 -5.39 -17.06 24.01
N ARG A 465 -4.14 -16.76 23.64
CA ARG A 465 -3.79 -16.04 22.40
C ARG A 465 -4.38 -16.67 21.12
N SER A 466 -4.44 -18.00 21.07
CA SER A 466 -4.97 -18.74 19.92
C SER A 466 -6.49 -18.71 19.88
N LEU A 467 -7.14 -18.73 21.06
CA LEU A 467 -8.58 -18.54 21.19
C LEU A 467 -9.01 -17.12 20.82
N ASP A 468 -8.27 -16.11 21.26
CA ASP A 468 -8.54 -14.71 20.94
C ASP A 468 -8.43 -14.48 19.43
N TYR A 469 -7.36 -14.97 18.80
CA TYR A 469 -7.19 -14.88 17.36
C TYR A 469 -8.25 -15.69 16.58
N ALA A 470 -8.61 -16.89 17.05
CA ALA A 470 -9.68 -17.68 16.44
C ALA A 470 -11.03 -16.96 16.50
N ARG A 471 -11.34 -16.30 17.61
CA ARG A 471 -12.54 -15.49 17.78
C ARG A 471 -12.54 -14.32 16.79
N TYR A 472 -11.42 -13.59 16.71
CA TYR A 472 -11.23 -12.51 15.75
C TYR A 472 -11.51 -12.97 14.31
N LEU A 473 -10.91 -14.09 13.87
CA LEU A 473 -11.11 -14.63 12.53
C LEU A 473 -12.58 -14.96 12.23
N LEU A 474 -13.30 -15.52 13.22
CA LEU A 474 -14.72 -15.84 13.08
C LEU A 474 -15.59 -14.58 13.03
N GLU A 475 -15.32 -13.59 13.88
CA GLU A 475 -16.06 -12.31 13.92
C GLU A 475 -15.89 -11.54 12.60
N ARG A 476 -14.69 -11.54 12.01
CA ARG A 476 -14.43 -10.94 10.69
C ARG A 476 -15.20 -11.67 9.59
N ALA A 477 -15.09 -12.99 9.52
CA ALA A 477 -15.84 -13.77 8.54
C ALA A 477 -17.36 -13.63 8.72
N ALA A 478 -17.86 -13.53 9.96
CA ALA A 478 -19.27 -13.33 10.24
C ALA A 478 -19.77 -11.92 9.83
N THR A 479 -18.91 -10.90 9.89
CA THR A 479 -19.22 -9.55 9.39
C THR A 479 -19.46 -9.56 7.87
N GLU A 480 -18.80 -10.47 7.16
CA GLU A 480 -18.99 -10.74 5.73
C GLU A 480 -20.04 -11.84 5.47
N GLU A 481 -20.96 -12.05 6.42
CA GLU A 481 -22.08 -13.00 6.34
C GLU A 481 -21.68 -14.46 6.10
N HIS A 482 -20.47 -14.87 6.49
CA HIS A 482 -20.04 -16.26 6.39
C HIS A 482 -20.84 -17.16 7.35
N ALA A 483 -21.79 -17.93 6.80
CA ALA A 483 -22.76 -18.71 7.58
C ALA A 483 -22.14 -19.69 8.61
N PRO A 484 -21.08 -20.45 8.29
CA PRO A 484 -20.41 -21.31 9.27
C PRO A 484 -19.83 -20.53 10.47
N SER A 485 -19.25 -19.35 10.22
CA SER A 485 -18.69 -18.50 11.27
C SER A 485 -19.78 -17.90 12.15
N MET A 486 -20.84 -17.35 11.56
CA MET A 486 -22.00 -16.83 12.30
C MET A 486 -22.64 -17.90 13.20
N ARG A 487 -22.88 -19.10 12.64
CA ARG A 487 -23.43 -20.22 13.41
C ARG A 487 -22.52 -20.61 14.57
N THR A 488 -21.20 -20.62 14.33
CA THR A 488 -20.22 -20.97 15.35
C THR A 488 -20.19 -19.96 16.50
N LEU A 489 -20.19 -18.67 16.20
CA LEU A 489 -20.23 -17.61 17.22
C LEU A 489 -21.53 -17.65 18.02
N ARG A 490 -22.68 -17.82 17.35
CA ARG A 490 -23.99 -17.91 18.01
C ARG A 490 -24.09 -19.07 18.99
N LEU A 491 -23.43 -20.19 18.70
CA LEU A 491 -23.45 -21.38 19.54
C LEU A 491 -22.36 -21.38 20.61
N ALA A 492 -21.34 -20.54 20.48
CA ALA A 492 -20.24 -20.46 21.43
C ALA A 492 -20.68 -19.75 22.71
N ARG A 493 -20.21 -20.24 23.85
CA ARG A 493 -20.34 -19.58 25.16
C ARG A 493 -19.03 -18.88 25.51
N ASP A 494 -19.06 -17.91 26.42
CA ASP A 494 -17.83 -17.23 26.90
C ASP A 494 -16.77 -18.22 27.43
N ALA A 495 -17.21 -19.32 28.02
CA ALA A 495 -16.33 -20.38 28.50
C ALA A 495 -15.56 -21.11 27.37
N ASP A 496 -16.05 -21.05 26.12
CA ASP A 496 -15.35 -21.62 24.95
C ASP A 496 -14.16 -20.76 24.49
N TRP A 497 -14.04 -19.53 25.01
CA TRP A 497 -13.02 -18.55 24.64
C TRP A 497 -11.97 -18.31 25.73
N ARG A 498 -12.00 -19.09 26.81
CA ARG A 498 -11.04 -19.00 27.91
C ARG A 498 -10.23 -20.27 28.01
N SER A 499 -8.90 -20.15 28.03
CA SER A 499 -8.00 -21.30 28.03
C SER A 499 -8.20 -22.24 29.23
N GLU A 500 -8.69 -21.73 30.38
CA GLU A 500 -8.98 -22.58 31.55
C GLU A 500 -10.21 -23.47 31.35
N THR A 501 -11.18 -23.04 30.55
CA THR A 501 -12.49 -23.71 30.43
C THR A 501 -12.79 -24.27 29.04
N ALA A 502 -12.05 -23.86 28.02
CA ALA A 502 -12.22 -24.32 26.65
C ALA A 502 -11.94 -25.83 26.55
N ARG A 503 -12.94 -26.58 26.06
CA ARG A 503 -12.80 -28.02 25.82
C ARG A 503 -12.21 -28.25 24.44
N ARG A 504 -11.27 -29.20 24.33
CA ARG A 504 -10.80 -29.69 23.02
C ARG A 504 -11.99 -30.19 22.21
N ARG A 505 -12.11 -29.70 20.99
CA ARG A 505 -13.07 -30.21 20.02
C ARG A 505 -12.43 -31.40 19.32
N ARG A 506 -13.19 -32.48 19.11
CA ARG A 506 -12.71 -33.59 18.28
C ARG A 506 -12.45 -33.08 16.86
N PRO A 507 -11.46 -33.64 16.14
CA PRO A 507 -11.20 -33.26 14.77
C PRO A 507 -12.49 -33.32 13.96
N GLY A 508 -12.89 -32.18 13.39
CA GLY A 508 -13.83 -32.20 12.28
C GLY A 508 -13.13 -32.92 11.13
N ALA A 509 -13.82 -33.82 10.45
CA ALA A 509 -13.31 -34.53 9.29
C ALA A 509 -13.00 -33.52 8.15
N PHE A 510 -11.82 -32.91 8.18
CA PHE A 510 -11.31 -32.03 7.12
C PHE A 510 -9.95 -32.49 6.57
N TRP A 511 -9.28 -33.42 7.26
CA TRP A 511 -8.17 -34.20 6.68
C TRP A 511 -8.74 -35.35 5.84
N GLY A 512 -9.29 -35.00 4.67
CA GLY A 512 -9.67 -35.96 3.63
C GLY A 512 -8.46 -36.26 2.73
N ALA A 513 -8.25 -37.55 2.48
CA ALA A 513 -7.20 -38.16 1.66
C ALA A 513 -7.06 -37.61 0.23
#